data_AF-A0A1I2JTY6-F1
#
_entry.id   AF-A0A1I2JTY6-F1
#
_cell.length_a   1.000
_cell.length_b   1.000
_cell.length_c   1.000
_cell.angle_alpha   90.00
_cell.angle_beta   90.00
_cell.angle_gamma   90.00
#
_symmetry.space_group_name_H-M   'P 1'
#
loop_
_entity.id
_entity.type
_entity.pdbx_description
1 polymer ?
#
loop_
_entity_poly.entity_id
_entity_poly.type
_entity_poly.pdbx_seq_one_letter_code
_entity_poly.pdbx_strand_id
1 'polypeptide(L)'
;MMKKILFGLFWALALVACKEVFDPPPQALLQVKVKYVDEEATGSPKVSVYGVDMDDTIWIYQEITSDFRLPMSAKTETSFVILLDSIADTLTITHDKELIFESAESGFYNEYKILDVKHTFNRIEDYEVTDSAVTKNWHENIQLYINSLPADAN
;
A
#
# COMPACT_ATOMS: atom_id res chain seq x y z
N MET A 1 -57.27 -17.27 -0.20
CA MET A 1 -55.96 -17.83 0.18
C MET A 1 -54.81 -17.28 -0.69
N MET A 2 -54.97 -17.18 -2.02
CA MET A 2 -53.95 -16.62 -2.95
C MET A 2 -53.46 -15.19 -2.64
N LYS A 3 -54.31 -14.26 -2.16
CA LYS A 3 -53.91 -12.88 -1.83
C LYS A 3 -52.86 -12.78 -0.71
N LYS A 4 -52.86 -13.70 0.27
CA LYS A 4 -51.90 -13.68 1.38
C LYS A 4 -50.51 -14.17 0.96
N ILE A 5 -50.44 -15.07 -0.01
CA ILE A 5 -49.18 -15.59 -0.58
C ILE A 5 -48.53 -14.52 -1.45
N LEU A 6 -49.30 -13.81 -2.29
CA LEU A 6 -48.81 -12.69 -3.08
C LEU A 6 -48.27 -11.55 -2.20
N PHE A 7 -48.94 -11.25 -1.09
CA PHE A 7 -48.49 -10.23 -0.14
C PHE A 7 -47.18 -10.63 0.55
N GLY A 8 -47.03 -11.90 0.91
CA GLY A 8 -45.78 -12.44 1.47
C GLY A 8 -44.62 -12.39 0.47
N LEU A 9 -44.87 -12.69 -0.81
CA LEU A 9 -43.86 -12.63 -1.86
C LEU A 9 -43.39 -11.19 -2.13
N PHE A 10 -44.31 -10.23 -2.08
CA PHE A 10 -43.99 -8.81 -2.27
C PHE A 10 -43.14 -8.26 -1.12
N TRP A 11 -43.42 -8.65 0.13
CA TRP A 11 -42.59 -8.30 1.28
C TRP A 11 -41.21 -8.97 1.24
N ALA A 12 -41.11 -10.22 0.76
CA ALA A 12 -39.82 -10.88 0.57
C ALA A 12 -38.97 -10.19 -0.51
N LEU A 13 -39.57 -9.78 -1.64
CA LEU A 13 -38.91 -9.02 -2.69
C LEU A 13 -38.47 -7.63 -2.22
N ALA A 14 -39.28 -6.95 -1.41
CA ALA A 14 -38.93 -5.64 -0.84
C ALA A 14 -37.75 -5.71 0.14
N LEU A 15 -37.59 -6.82 0.87
CA LEU A 15 -36.45 -7.02 1.78
C LEU A 15 -35.14 -7.34 1.05
N VAL A 16 -35.21 -7.92 -0.16
CA VAL A 16 -34.02 -8.20 -0.98
C VAL A 16 -33.58 -6.97 -1.78
N ALA A 17 -34.50 -6.07 -2.14
CA ALA A 17 -34.21 -4.85 -2.90
C ALA A 17 -33.45 -3.77 -2.10
N CYS A 18 -33.43 -3.84 -0.76
CA CYS A 18 -32.74 -2.88 0.11
C CYS A 18 -31.38 -3.38 0.63
N LYS A 19 -30.64 -4.12 -0.18
CA LYS A 19 -29.19 -4.29 0.03
C LYS A 19 -28.45 -3.63 -1.12
N GLU A 20 -28.34 -2.32 -1.10
CA GLU A 20 -27.26 -1.65 -1.80
C GLU A 20 -25.97 -2.07 -1.09
N VAL A 21 -25.28 -3.05 -1.67
CA VAL A 21 -23.97 -3.48 -1.20
C VAL A 21 -22.99 -2.49 -1.80
N PHE A 22 -22.71 -1.41 -1.06
CA PHE A 22 -21.65 -0.49 -1.41
C PHE A 22 -20.32 -1.16 -1.06
N ASP A 23 -19.58 -1.58 -2.08
CA ASP A 23 -18.24 -2.12 -1.90
C ASP A 23 -17.26 -0.95 -1.74
N PRO A 24 -16.28 -1.01 -0.83
CA PRO A 24 -15.28 0.03 -0.73
C PRO A 24 -14.51 0.15 -2.06
N PRO A 25 -14.12 1.37 -2.49
CA PRO A 25 -13.31 1.53 -3.68
C PRO A 25 -12.00 0.74 -3.55
N PRO A 26 -11.53 0.09 -4.63
CA PRO A 26 -10.24 -0.59 -4.61
C PRO A 26 -9.11 0.42 -4.34
N GLN A 27 -7.97 -0.07 -3.88
CA GLN A 27 -6.82 0.77 -3.55
C GLN A 27 -5.58 0.31 -4.30
N ALA A 28 -4.96 1.23 -5.04
CA ALA A 28 -3.61 1.04 -5.56
C ALA A 28 -2.61 1.37 -4.46
N LEU A 29 -1.86 0.35 -4.03
CA LEU A 29 -0.84 0.47 -2.98
C LEU A 29 0.52 0.12 -3.57
N LEU A 30 1.53 0.93 -3.24
CA LEU A 30 2.91 0.72 -3.64
C LEU A 30 3.45 -0.48 -2.88
N GLN A 31 3.80 -1.56 -3.56
CA GLN A 31 4.41 -2.72 -2.92
C GLN A 31 5.94 -2.57 -2.91
N VAL A 32 6.49 -2.55 -1.70
CA VAL A 32 7.91 -2.42 -1.41
C VAL A 32 8.45 -3.76 -0.92
N LYS A 33 9.59 -4.16 -1.44
CA LYS A 33 10.35 -5.31 -0.96
C LYS A 33 11.70 -4.85 -0.43
N VAL A 34 12.21 -5.54 0.57
CA VAL A 34 13.50 -5.26 1.19
C VAL A 34 14.40 -6.48 1.02
N LYS A 35 15.63 -6.23 0.57
CA LYS A 35 16.70 -7.22 0.47
C LYS A 35 17.97 -6.68 1.10
N TYR A 36 18.77 -7.56 1.66
CA TYR A 36 20.12 -7.19 2.06
C TYR A 36 21.03 -7.09 0.84
N VAL A 37 21.97 -6.14 0.88
CA VAL A 37 23.06 -6.04 -0.11
C VAL A 37 23.99 -7.26 0.00
N ASP A 38 24.22 -7.73 1.22
CA ASP A 38 24.95 -8.96 1.50
C ASP A 38 24.04 -10.17 1.29
N GLU A 39 24.34 -11.01 0.29
CA GLU A 39 23.54 -12.19 -0.07
C GLU A 39 23.54 -13.27 1.02
N GLU A 40 24.54 -13.26 1.91
CA GLU A 40 24.63 -14.21 3.03
C GLU A 40 23.80 -13.74 4.24
N ALA A 41 23.36 -12.48 4.26
CA ALA A 41 22.50 -11.97 5.31
C ALA A 41 21.10 -12.56 5.17
N THR A 42 20.62 -13.19 6.25
CA THR A 42 19.32 -13.84 6.30
C THR A 42 18.40 -13.15 7.29
N GLY A 43 17.09 -13.25 7.04
CA GLY A 43 16.05 -12.71 7.92
C GLY A 43 15.31 -11.53 7.31
N SER A 44 14.37 -10.98 8.09
CA SER A 44 13.56 -9.82 7.71
C SER A 44 13.76 -8.71 8.75
N PRO A 45 13.92 -7.45 8.33
CA PRO A 45 14.05 -6.35 9.26
C PRO A 45 12.74 -6.11 10.00
N LYS A 46 12.84 -5.46 11.17
CA LYS A 46 11.70 -4.88 11.86
C LYS A 46 11.35 -3.53 11.22
N VAL A 47 10.20 -3.47 10.55
CA VAL A 47 9.72 -2.34 9.77
C VAL A 47 8.71 -1.52 10.56
N SER A 48 8.90 -0.21 10.59
CA SER A 48 7.84 0.76 10.87
C SER A 48 7.81 1.82 9.78
N VAL A 49 6.64 2.27 9.36
CA VAL A 49 6.51 3.28 8.30
C VAL A 49 5.55 4.38 8.70
N TYR A 50 5.98 5.62 8.46
CA TYR A 50 5.23 6.83 8.73
C TYR A 50 5.04 7.65 7.46
N GLY A 51 3.83 8.13 7.20
CA GLY A 51 3.56 9.04 6.10
C GLY A 51 3.99 10.47 6.44
N VAL A 52 4.71 11.13 5.54
CA VAL A 52 5.03 12.57 5.67
C VAL A 52 3.88 13.37 5.08
N ASP A 53 3.34 14.32 5.85
CA ASP A 53 2.19 15.16 5.47
C ASP A 53 0.93 14.37 5.05
N MET A 54 0.70 13.23 5.71
CA MET A 54 -0.50 12.39 5.57
C MET A 54 -1.36 12.44 6.83
N ASP A 55 -2.68 12.40 6.67
CA ASP A 55 -3.64 12.49 7.78
C ASP A 55 -3.54 11.31 8.77
N ASP A 56 -3.07 10.15 8.30
CA ASP A 56 -2.64 9.03 9.14
C ASP A 56 -1.11 8.90 9.05
N THR A 57 -0.47 9.10 10.20
CA THR A 57 1.00 9.17 10.27
C THR A 57 1.65 7.82 10.47
N ILE A 58 0.97 6.77 10.94
CA ILE A 58 1.59 5.45 11.21
C ILE A 58 0.90 4.38 10.38
N TRP A 59 1.57 3.91 9.32
CA TRP A 59 1.02 2.89 8.42
C TRP A 59 1.42 1.48 8.83
N ILE A 60 2.66 1.33 9.30
CA ILE A 60 3.22 0.04 9.71
C ILE A 60 3.94 0.28 11.03
N TYR A 61 3.75 -0.60 11.99
CA TYR A 61 4.38 -0.47 13.29
C TYR A 61 5.02 -1.79 13.73
N GLN A 62 6.36 -1.80 13.75
CA GLN A 62 7.15 -2.84 14.37
C GLN A 62 6.93 -4.26 13.81
N GLU A 63 6.63 -4.37 12.51
CA GLU A 63 6.39 -5.65 11.84
C GLU A 63 7.69 -6.26 11.32
N ILE A 64 7.91 -7.55 11.56
CA ILE A 64 9.05 -8.28 11.00
C ILE A 64 8.65 -8.77 9.61
N THR A 65 9.08 -8.05 8.57
CA THR A 65 8.72 -8.36 7.19
C THR A 65 9.76 -7.87 6.19
N SER A 66 9.87 -8.57 5.07
CA SER A 66 10.66 -8.16 3.90
C SER A 66 9.80 -7.56 2.80
N ASP A 67 8.49 -7.56 2.95
CA ASP A 67 7.56 -6.99 1.97
C ASP A 67 6.41 -6.28 2.67
N PHE A 68 6.04 -5.11 2.15
CA PHE A 68 4.96 -4.31 2.69
C PHE A 68 4.36 -3.39 1.64
N ARG A 69 3.21 -2.81 1.95
CA ARG A 69 2.45 -1.95 1.03
C ARG A 69 2.24 -0.57 1.63
N LEU A 70 2.42 0.45 0.80
CA LEU A 70 2.30 1.85 1.20
C LEU A 70 1.22 2.57 0.39
N PRO A 71 0.37 3.38 1.03
CA PRO A 71 -0.62 4.19 0.32
C PRO A 71 0.04 5.39 -0.34
N MET A 72 -0.26 5.62 -1.61
CA MET A 72 0.24 6.78 -2.34
C MET A 72 -0.65 8.00 -2.07
N SER A 73 -0.04 9.19 -1.98
CA SER A 73 -0.79 10.45 -1.81
C SER A 73 -1.40 10.92 -3.12
N ALA A 74 -2.40 11.81 -3.04
CA ALA A 74 -2.95 12.48 -4.21
C ALA A 74 -2.08 13.64 -4.74
N LYS A 75 -0.94 13.96 -4.11
CA LYS A 75 0.03 14.97 -4.60
C LYS A 75 0.92 14.34 -5.69
N THR A 76 1.80 15.13 -6.30
CA THR A 76 2.80 14.62 -7.28
C THR A 76 3.99 13.93 -6.62
N GLU A 77 4.11 14.05 -5.30
CA GLU A 77 5.17 13.45 -4.50
C GLU A 77 4.55 12.82 -3.24
N THR A 78 5.05 11.64 -2.88
CA THR A 78 4.68 10.94 -1.65
C THR A 78 5.95 10.56 -0.90
N SER A 79 6.03 10.93 0.37
CA SER A 79 7.21 10.65 1.18
C SER A 79 6.86 9.87 2.44
N PHE A 80 7.74 8.95 2.81
CA PHE A 80 7.60 8.10 3.98
C PHE A 80 8.89 8.11 4.79
N VAL A 81 8.76 8.10 6.11
CA VAL A 81 9.86 7.74 7.00
C VAL A 81 9.75 6.25 7.28
N ILE A 82 10.75 5.47 6.85
CA ILE A 82 10.84 4.03 7.01
C ILE A 82 11.90 3.74 8.06
N LEU A 83 11.52 3.07 9.15
CA LEU A 83 12.44 2.57 10.16
C LEU A 83 12.65 1.09 9.89
N LEU A 84 13.91 0.72 9.64
CA LEU A 84 14.34 -0.66 9.51
C LEU A 84 15.28 -0.95 10.68
N ASP A 85 14.83 -1.81 11.59
CA ASP A 85 15.53 -2.10 12.85
C ASP A 85 15.85 -0.83 13.66
N SER A 86 14.88 0.09 13.69
CA SER A 86 14.98 1.41 14.35
C SER A 86 15.92 2.42 13.69
N ILE A 87 16.56 2.09 12.56
CA ILE A 87 17.31 3.04 11.76
C ILE A 87 16.38 3.67 10.73
N ALA A 88 16.25 5.00 10.77
CA ALA A 88 15.32 5.72 9.93
C ALA A 88 15.93 6.14 8.59
N ASP A 89 15.20 5.91 7.51
CA ASP A 89 15.40 6.54 6.21
C ASP A 89 14.13 7.25 5.76
N THR A 90 14.27 8.22 4.88
CA THR A 90 13.14 8.81 4.16
C THR A 90 13.12 8.28 2.74
N LEU A 91 12.01 7.70 2.31
CA LEU A 91 11.74 7.29 0.92
C LEU A 91 10.78 8.30 0.30
N THR A 92 11.16 8.92 -0.81
CA THR A 92 10.37 9.91 -1.54
C THR A 92 10.09 9.42 -2.95
N ILE A 93 8.82 9.35 -3.32
CA ILE A 93 8.36 8.88 -4.62
C ILE A 93 7.76 10.05 -5.37
N THR A 94 8.29 10.38 -6.54
CA THR A 94 7.64 11.28 -7.49
C THR A 94 6.80 10.46 -8.46
N HIS A 95 5.55 10.85 -8.68
CA HIS A 95 4.62 10.06 -9.49
C HIS A 95 3.59 10.94 -10.20
N ASP A 96 3.09 10.39 -11.31
CA ASP A 96 1.84 10.83 -11.94
C ASP A 96 0.68 10.00 -11.38
N LYS A 97 -0.54 10.56 -11.45
CA LYS A 97 -1.77 9.88 -11.02
C LYS A 97 -2.84 9.92 -12.09
N GLU A 98 -3.65 8.86 -12.13
CA GLU A 98 -4.84 8.75 -12.97
C GLU A 98 -6.04 8.32 -12.12
N LEU A 99 -7.17 9.00 -12.27
CA LEU A 99 -8.41 8.65 -11.57
C LEU A 99 -9.19 7.64 -12.42
N ILE A 100 -9.38 6.44 -11.87
CA ILE A 100 -10.07 5.32 -12.52
C ILE A 100 -11.46 5.16 -11.92
N PHE A 101 -12.45 4.99 -12.79
CA PHE A 101 -13.80 4.59 -12.40
C PHE A 101 -13.90 3.06 -12.40
N GLU A 102 -14.22 2.45 -11.26
CA GLU A 102 -14.37 1.00 -11.14
C GLU A 102 -15.79 0.57 -11.53
N SER A 103 -16.79 1.12 -10.85
CA SER A 103 -18.21 0.79 -11.02
C SER A 103 -19.09 1.81 -10.28
N ALA A 104 -20.40 1.76 -10.49
CA ALA A 104 -21.34 2.61 -9.74
C ALA A 104 -21.39 2.20 -8.26
N GLU A 105 -21.12 0.93 -7.98
CA GLU A 105 -21.16 0.32 -6.66
C GLU A 105 -19.90 0.57 -5.83
N SER A 106 -18.73 0.66 -6.48
CA SER A 106 -17.42 0.80 -5.83
C SER A 106 -16.80 2.20 -5.99
N GLY A 107 -17.26 2.98 -6.97
CA GLY A 107 -16.82 4.35 -7.19
C GLY A 107 -15.48 4.48 -7.92
N PHE A 108 -14.64 5.41 -7.46
CA PHE A 108 -13.38 5.80 -8.11
C PHE A 108 -12.18 5.54 -7.20
N TYR A 109 -11.02 5.31 -7.81
CA TYR A 109 -9.73 5.18 -7.14
C TYR A 109 -8.62 5.76 -8.00
N ASN A 110 -7.45 6.01 -7.41
CA ASN A 110 -6.29 6.46 -8.17
C ASN A 110 -5.37 5.28 -8.49
N GLU A 111 -4.83 5.26 -9.69
CA GLU A 111 -3.62 4.52 -10.04
C GLU A 111 -2.47 5.50 -10.22
N TYR A 112 -1.24 5.02 -10.07
CA TYR A 112 -0.05 5.86 -10.08
C TYR A 112 1.03 5.29 -10.99
N LYS A 113 1.82 6.19 -11.55
CA LYS A 113 3.03 5.86 -12.31
C LYS A 113 4.23 6.49 -11.64
N ILE A 114 5.16 5.65 -11.17
CA ILE A 114 6.42 6.08 -10.57
C ILE A 114 7.27 6.74 -11.66
N LEU A 115 7.71 7.98 -11.39
CA LEU A 115 8.60 8.74 -12.25
C LEU A 115 10.02 8.76 -11.71
N ASP A 116 10.16 8.90 -10.39
CA ASP A 116 11.44 8.97 -9.70
C ASP A 116 11.30 8.49 -8.26
N VAL A 117 12.40 7.99 -7.70
CA VAL A 117 12.49 7.50 -6.32
C VAL A 117 13.76 8.04 -5.71
N LYS A 118 13.68 8.58 -4.51
CA LYS A 118 14.83 9.07 -3.75
C LYS A 118 14.78 8.52 -2.35
N HIS A 119 15.96 8.29 -1.77
CA HIS A 119 16.07 7.93 -0.38
C HIS A 119 17.23 8.65 0.31
N THR A 120 17.19 8.67 1.64
CA THR A 120 18.38 8.94 2.45
C THR A 120 19.26 7.69 2.52
N PHE A 121 20.54 7.86 2.86
CA PHE A 121 21.55 6.78 2.81
C PHE A 121 21.97 6.31 4.22
N ASN A 122 21.00 6.08 5.12
CA ASN A 122 21.32 5.62 6.48
C ASN A 122 21.37 4.09 6.56
N ARG A 123 20.26 3.43 6.18
CA ARG A 123 20.10 1.98 6.15
C ARG A 123 19.84 1.45 4.74
N ILE A 124 19.10 2.20 3.95
CA ILE A 124 18.89 1.96 2.51
C ILE A 124 20.13 2.42 1.74
N GLU A 125 20.77 1.49 1.04
CA GLU A 125 21.95 1.76 0.22
C GLU A 125 21.55 2.10 -1.23
N ASP A 126 20.60 1.34 -1.77
CA ASP A 126 20.17 1.45 -3.17
C ASP A 126 18.71 1.01 -3.33
N TYR A 127 18.14 1.25 -4.51
CA TYR A 127 16.80 0.82 -4.89
C TYR A 127 16.71 0.40 -6.35
N GLU A 128 15.74 -0.46 -6.64
CA GLU A 128 15.33 -0.83 -7.99
C GLU A 128 13.83 -0.61 -8.14
N VAL A 129 13.41 0.05 -9.23
CA VAL A 129 12.00 0.13 -9.63
C VAL A 129 11.70 -1.06 -10.52
N THR A 130 11.08 -2.10 -9.97
CA THR A 130 10.77 -3.35 -10.67
C THR A 130 9.54 -3.22 -11.55
N ASP A 131 8.56 -2.44 -11.10
CA ASP A 131 7.42 -2.01 -11.92
C ASP A 131 6.97 -0.61 -11.52
N SER A 132 6.96 0.30 -12.49
CA SER A 132 6.52 1.68 -12.31
C SER A 132 5.01 1.84 -12.10
N ALA A 133 4.19 0.85 -12.46
CA ALA A 133 2.73 0.93 -12.41
C ALA A 133 2.17 0.48 -11.06
N VAL A 134 1.68 1.43 -10.25
CA VAL A 134 1.00 1.13 -8.99
C VAL A 134 -0.49 1.06 -9.25
N THR A 135 -1.02 -0.16 -9.28
CA THR A 135 -2.43 -0.46 -9.61
C THR A 135 -3.13 -1.19 -8.47
N LYS A 136 -4.45 -1.42 -8.61
CA LYS A 136 -5.19 -2.27 -7.65
C LYS A 136 -4.72 -3.74 -7.63
N ASN A 137 -4.03 -4.19 -8.67
CA ASN A 137 -3.46 -5.52 -8.75
C ASN A 137 -2.04 -5.49 -8.19
N TRP A 138 -1.90 -5.78 -6.90
CA TRP A 138 -0.62 -5.62 -6.21
C TRP A 138 0.45 -6.60 -6.70
N HIS A 139 1.60 -6.04 -7.05
CA HIS A 139 2.82 -6.72 -7.48
C HIS A 139 4.01 -5.87 -7.05
N GLU A 140 5.21 -6.43 -7.02
CA GLU A 140 6.43 -5.73 -6.59
C GLU A 140 6.70 -4.50 -7.46
N ASN A 141 6.69 -3.30 -6.84
CA ASN A 141 6.95 -2.04 -7.53
C ASN A 141 8.35 -1.53 -7.29
N ILE A 142 8.82 -1.61 -6.04
CA ILE A 142 10.14 -1.15 -5.62
C ILE A 142 10.80 -2.21 -4.77
N GLN A 143 12.08 -2.45 -5.04
CA GLN A 143 12.96 -3.23 -4.19
C GLN A 143 14.01 -2.31 -3.57
N LEU A 144 14.12 -2.33 -2.24
CA LEU A 144 15.11 -1.60 -1.47
C LEU A 144 16.23 -2.54 -1.06
N TYR A 145 17.47 -2.10 -1.26
CA TYR A 145 18.66 -2.81 -0.83
C TYR A 145 19.21 -2.15 0.44
N ILE A 146 19.39 -2.96 1.49
CA ILE A 146 19.75 -2.47 2.82
C ILE A 146 21.06 -3.10 3.29
N ASN A 147 21.84 -2.32 4.03
CA ASN A 147 23.05 -2.82 4.67
C ASN A 147 22.71 -3.74 5.85
N SER A 148 23.55 -4.73 6.17
CA SER A 148 23.41 -5.56 7.37
C SER A 148 23.61 -4.74 8.65
N LEU A 149 23.02 -5.16 9.79
CA LEU A 149 23.38 -4.53 11.07
C LEU A 149 24.83 -4.90 11.43
N PRO A 150 25.59 -4.01 12.07
CA PRO A 150 26.84 -4.40 12.72
C PRO A 150 26.58 -5.53 13.72
N ALA A 151 27.53 -6.47 13.88
CA ALA A 151 27.38 -7.65 14.74
C ALA A 151 27.02 -7.33 16.22
N ASP A 152 27.24 -6.10 16.65
CA ASP A 152 27.08 -5.63 18.04
C ASP A 152 25.78 -4.82 18.27
N ALA A 153 24.86 -4.75 17.30
CA ALA A 153 23.69 -3.86 17.34
C ALA A 153 22.39 -4.47 17.90
N ASN A 154 22.47 -5.57 18.65
CA ASN A 154 21.30 -6.24 19.27
C ASN A 154 21.03 -5.80 20.71
#